data_AF-A0A4Q1R1I5-F1
#
_entry.id   AF-A0A4Q1R1I5-F1
#
_cell.length_a   1.000
_cell.length_b   1.000
_cell.length_c   1.000
_cell.angle_alpha   90.00
_cell.angle_beta   90.00
_cell.angle_gamma   90.00
#
_symmetry.space_group_name_H-M   'P 1'
#
loop_
_entity.id
_entity.type
_entity.pdbx_description
1 polymer ?
#
loop_
_entity_poly.entity_id
_entity_poly.type
_entity_poly.pdbx_seq_one_letter_code
_entity_poly.pdbx_strand_id
1 'polypeptide(L)'
;MGQPDRPTPDPPRRPARGPTRQAARPPAPHQGQRHHRPRPMLTLADRLLATLLHHRLGLPQVAIARLFSVTPFTINRRIRDIRQLLDAAGRTIQPADQHLATLDDLHHLASTAGATIPAEIKTAS
;
A
#
# COMPACT_ATOMS: atom_id res chain seq x y z
N MET A 1 -63.73 12.06 -40.13
CA MET A 1 -63.24 13.19 -39.32
C MET A 1 -63.41 12.80 -37.86
N GLY A 2 -62.30 12.61 -37.15
CA GLY A 2 -62.26 12.02 -35.81
C GLY A 2 -62.74 12.97 -34.70
N GLN A 3 -63.36 12.39 -33.67
CA GLN A 3 -63.42 12.96 -32.33
C GLN A 3 -62.02 12.90 -31.67
N PRO A 4 -61.75 13.46 -30.46
CA PRO A 4 -62.59 14.22 -29.51
C PRO A 4 -61.84 15.46 -28.93
N ASP A 5 -62.43 16.22 -28.01
CA ASP A 5 -61.72 16.57 -26.76
C ASP A 5 -62.70 17.09 -25.69
N ARG A 6 -62.85 16.31 -24.61
CA ARG A 6 -63.46 16.75 -23.35
C ARG A 6 -62.34 17.18 -22.42
N PRO A 7 -62.34 18.40 -21.86
CA PRO A 7 -61.44 18.69 -20.75
C PRO A 7 -61.94 18.06 -19.45
N THR A 8 -61.09 17.19 -18.91
CA THR A 8 -61.08 16.54 -17.59
C THR A 8 -61.08 17.55 -16.43
N PRO A 9 -61.67 17.22 -15.26
CA PRO A 9 -61.74 18.12 -14.11
C PRO A 9 -60.40 18.30 -13.38
N ASP A 10 -60.26 19.48 -12.79
CA ASP A 10 -59.14 20.00 -11.99
C ASP A 10 -58.91 19.17 -10.69
N PRO A 11 -57.67 18.77 -10.34
CA PRO A 11 -57.39 18.07 -9.08
C PRO A 11 -57.24 19.02 -7.87
N PRO A 12 -57.49 18.54 -6.63
CA PRO A 12 -57.56 19.38 -5.43
C PRO A 12 -56.19 19.87 -4.93
N ARG A 13 -56.17 21.11 -4.43
CA ARG A 13 -55.03 21.78 -3.78
C ARG A 13 -54.48 20.98 -2.58
N ARG A 14 -53.18 20.68 -2.61
CA ARG A 14 -52.40 20.14 -1.48
C ARG A 14 -52.32 21.16 -0.32
N PRO A 15 -52.44 20.73 0.95
CA PRO A 15 -52.11 21.57 2.08
C PRO A 15 -50.59 21.70 2.28
N ALA A 16 -50.16 22.89 2.69
CA ALA A 16 -48.78 23.28 2.93
C ALA A 16 -48.14 22.46 4.08
N ARG A 17 -46.99 21.84 3.80
CA ARG A 17 -46.10 21.27 4.82
C ARG A 17 -45.33 22.39 5.50
N GLY A 18 -45.49 22.53 6.82
CA GLY A 18 -44.68 23.42 7.64
C GLY A 18 -43.20 23.00 7.69
N PRO A 19 -42.28 23.93 8.03
CA PRO A 19 -40.86 23.64 8.05
C PRO A 19 -40.48 22.81 9.28
N THR A 20 -39.93 21.62 9.05
CA THR A 20 -39.25 20.81 10.08
C THR A 20 -38.00 21.53 10.57
N ARG A 21 -37.97 21.89 11.86
CA ARG A 21 -36.75 22.26 12.60
C ARG A 21 -35.78 21.07 12.59
N GLN A 22 -34.87 21.02 11.64
CA GLN A 22 -33.62 20.27 11.79
C GLN A 22 -32.67 21.14 12.60
N ALA A 23 -32.68 20.94 13.92
CA ALA A 23 -31.65 21.48 14.80
C ALA A 23 -30.30 20.90 14.35
N ALA A 24 -29.41 21.78 13.90
CA ALA A 24 -28.05 21.46 13.50
C ALA A 24 -27.33 20.77 14.66
N ARG A 25 -27.04 19.48 14.49
CA ARG A 25 -26.14 18.74 15.37
C ARG A 25 -24.73 19.26 15.12
N PRO A 26 -23.99 19.72 16.15
CA PRO A 26 -22.60 20.12 15.94
C PRO A 26 -21.78 18.90 15.47
N PRO A 27 -20.85 19.08 14.51
CA PRO A 27 -19.99 17.99 14.09
C PRO A 27 -19.15 17.54 15.29
N ALA A 28 -19.07 16.22 15.47
CA ALA A 28 -18.21 15.61 16.49
C ALA A 28 -16.76 16.08 16.30
N PRO A 29 -15.98 16.24 17.39
CA PRO A 29 -14.56 16.53 17.25
C PRO A 29 -13.93 15.39 16.47
N HIS A 30 -13.28 15.73 15.37
CA HIS A 30 -12.46 14.83 14.56
C HIS A 30 -11.31 14.32 15.43
N GLN A 31 -11.57 13.27 16.21
CA GLN A 31 -10.54 12.45 16.79
C GLN A 31 -9.85 11.72 15.64
N GLY A 32 -8.57 12.02 15.48
CA GLY A 32 -7.70 11.27 14.60
C GLY A 32 -7.03 12.12 13.54
N GLN A 33 -6.24 13.11 13.97
CA GLN A 33 -4.92 13.25 13.34
C GLN A 33 -4.11 12.00 13.66
N ARG A 34 -4.49 10.87 13.05
CA ARG A 34 -3.54 9.79 12.85
C ARG A 34 -2.54 10.41 11.91
N HIS A 35 -1.33 10.68 12.41
CA HIS A 35 -0.20 10.99 11.56
C HIS A 35 -0.21 9.97 10.41
N HIS A 36 -0.64 10.40 9.23
CA HIS A 36 -0.43 9.66 8.01
C HIS A 36 1.08 9.71 7.82
N ARG A 37 1.80 8.83 8.51
CA ARG A 37 3.21 8.60 8.27
C ARG A 37 3.30 8.35 6.77
N PRO A 38 4.03 9.18 6.00
CA PRO A 38 4.18 8.97 4.58
C PRO A 38 4.57 7.51 4.42
N ARG A 39 3.73 6.73 3.72
CA ARG A 39 4.06 5.32 3.46
C ARG A 39 5.44 5.37 2.81
N PRO A 40 6.48 4.74 3.39
CA PRO A 40 7.80 4.79 2.80
C PRO A 40 7.68 4.27 1.38
N MET A 41 7.76 5.18 0.40
CA MET A 41 7.85 4.75 -0.98
C MET A 41 9.21 4.10 -1.09
N LEU A 42 9.22 2.78 -1.34
CA LEU A 42 10.44 2.05 -1.68
C LEU A 42 11.23 2.88 -2.68
N THR A 43 12.36 3.41 -2.24
CA THR A 43 13.29 4.17 -3.08
C THR A 43 13.89 3.24 -4.12
N LEU A 44 14.59 3.78 -5.12
CA LEU A 44 15.27 2.94 -6.10
C LEU A 44 16.29 2.00 -5.42
N ALA A 45 17.01 2.51 -4.42
CA ALA A 45 17.95 1.73 -3.62
C ALA A 45 17.26 0.57 -2.89
N ASP A 46 16.12 0.80 -2.27
CA ASP A 46 15.37 -0.25 -1.57
C ASP A 46 14.86 -1.34 -2.54
N ARG A 47 14.44 -0.94 -3.74
CA ARG A 47 14.00 -1.88 -4.77
C ARG A 47 15.15 -2.73 -5.30
N LEU A 48 16.32 -2.12 -5.47
CA LEU A 48 17.55 -2.83 -5.84
C LEU A 48 17.93 -3.81 -4.73
N LEU A 49 17.92 -3.37 -3.47
CA LEU A 49 18.22 -4.22 -2.32
C LEU A 49 17.23 -5.39 -2.21
N ALA A 50 15.93 -5.13 -2.33
CA ALA A 50 14.90 -6.17 -2.34
C ALA A 50 15.13 -7.21 -3.46
N THR A 51 15.53 -6.75 -4.65
CA THR A 51 15.83 -7.62 -5.79
C THR A 51 17.08 -8.46 -5.53
N LEU A 52 18.13 -7.86 -4.95
CA LEU A 52 19.35 -8.58 -4.60
C LEU A 52 19.13 -9.59 -3.47
N LEU A 53 18.35 -9.26 -2.44
CA LEU A 53 17.98 -10.20 -1.37
C LEU A 53 17.24 -11.41 -1.94
N HIS A 54 16.31 -11.18 -2.85
CA HIS A 54 15.57 -12.26 -3.49
C HIS A 54 16.48 -13.12 -4.40
N HIS A 55 17.28 -12.48 -5.25
CA HIS A 55 18.05 -13.17 -6.26
C HIS A 55 19.37 -13.75 -5.77
N ARG A 56 20.08 -13.10 -4.85
CA ARG A 56 21.42 -13.54 -4.39
C ARG A 56 21.42 -14.32 -3.08
N LEU A 57 20.36 -14.20 -2.28
CA LEU A 57 20.20 -14.95 -1.02
C LEU A 57 19.00 -15.89 -1.04
N GLY A 58 18.25 -15.94 -2.15
CA GLY A 58 17.05 -16.76 -2.27
C GLY A 58 15.93 -16.38 -1.30
N LEU A 59 15.95 -15.19 -0.68
CA LEU A 59 14.98 -14.87 0.37
C LEU A 59 13.54 -14.92 -0.16
N PRO A 60 12.59 -15.51 0.60
CA PRO A 60 11.20 -15.49 0.20
C PRO A 60 10.65 -14.07 0.22
N GLN A 61 9.79 -13.78 -0.76
CA GLN A 61 9.20 -12.45 -0.97
C GLN A 61 8.43 -11.94 0.26
N VAL A 62 7.88 -12.85 1.06
CA VAL A 62 7.18 -12.53 2.31
C VAL A 62 8.13 -12.00 3.37
N ALA A 63 9.34 -12.56 3.49
CA ALA A 63 10.36 -12.06 4.41
C ALA A 63 10.86 -10.67 3.99
N ILE A 64 11.09 -10.48 2.70
CA ILE A 64 11.48 -9.18 2.12
C ILE A 64 10.38 -8.14 2.34
N ALA A 65 9.12 -8.51 2.14
CA ALA A 65 7.97 -7.64 2.35
C ALA A 65 7.87 -7.16 3.80
N ARG A 66 8.14 -8.05 4.77
CA ARG A 66 8.24 -7.70 6.20
C ARG A 66 9.37 -6.71 6.46
N LEU A 67 10.56 -6.93 5.87
CA LEU A 67 11.72 -6.04 6.04
C LEU A 67 11.43 -4.61 5.60
N PHE A 68 10.75 -4.45 4.46
CA PHE A 68 10.40 -3.13 3.92
C PHE A 68 9.03 -2.61 4.38
N SER A 69 8.33 -3.34 5.25
CA SER A 69 6.96 -3.00 5.70
C SER A 69 5.97 -2.75 4.54
N VAL A 70 6.10 -3.51 3.45
CA VAL A 70 5.23 -3.43 2.26
C VAL A 70 4.47 -4.72 2.03
N THR A 71 3.55 -4.73 1.06
CA THR A 71 2.87 -5.97 0.66
C THR A 71 3.78 -6.84 -0.21
N PRO A 72 3.69 -8.19 -0.12
CA PRO A 72 4.44 -9.10 -1.00
C PRO A 72 4.17 -8.84 -2.48
N PHE A 73 2.94 -8.43 -2.83
CA PHE A 73 2.57 -8.02 -4.17
C PHE A 73 3.41 -6.82 -4.66
N THR A 74 3.64 -5.83 -3.81
CA THR A 74 4.50 -4.68 -4.13
C THR A 74 5.93 -5.14 -4.42
N ILE A 75 6.48 -6.02 -3.58
CA ILE A 75 7.82 -6.59 -3.78
C ILE A 75 7.91 -7.32 -5.13
N ASN A 76 6.95 -8.19 -5.44
CA ASN A 76 6.95 -8.92 -6.71
C ASN A 76 6.92 -7.99 -7.94
N ARG A 77 6.11 -6.92 -7.88
CA ARG A 77 6.11 -5.88 -8.91
C ARG A 77 7.47 -5.19 -9.02
N ARG A 78 8.08 -4.81 -7.89
CA ARG A 78 9.38 -4.11 -7.89
C ARG A 78 10.53 -4.97 -8.37
N ILE A 79 10.54 -6.26 -8.04
CA ILE A 79 11.51 -7.21 -8.57
C ILE A 79 11.41 -7.27 -10.11
N ARG A 80 10.19 -7.35 -10.65
CA ARG A 80 9.99 -7.33 -12.12
C ARG A 80 10.46 -6.03 -12.76
N ASP A 81 10.08 -4.88 -12.19
CA ASP A 81 10.49 -3.55 -12.69
C ASP A 81 12.03 -3.45 -12.75
N ILE A 82 12.72 -3.87 -11.69
CA ILE A 82 14.19 -3.82 -11.60
C ILE A 82 14.82 -4.81 -12.58
N ARG A 83 14.27 -6.02 -12.73
CA ARG A 83 14.79 -7.00 -13.70
C ARG A 83 14.70 -6.46 -15.12
N GLN A 84 13.58 -5.85 -15.50
CA GLN A 84 13.43 -5.23 -16.82
C GLN A 84 14.43 -4.09 -17.02
N LEU A 85 14.64 -3.26 -15.99
CA LEU A 85 15.62 -2.19 -16.04
C LEU A 85 17.05 -2.70 -16.21
N LEU A 86 17.40 -3.79 -15.51
CA LEU A 86 18.72 -4.41 -15.59
C LEU A 86 18.94 -5.11 -16.93
N ASP A 87 17.92 -5.78 -17.45
CA ASP A 87 17.93 -6.41 -18.76
C ASP A 87 18.11 -5.35 -19.87
N ALA A 88 17.37 -4.24 -19.80
CA ALA A 88 17.56 -3.09 -20.67
C ALA A 88 18.97 -2.47 -20.57
N ALA A 89 19.63 -2.60 -19.42
CA ALA A 89 21.01 -2.17 -19.20
C ALA A 89 22.06 -3.25 -19.53
N GLY A 90 21.65 -4.42 -20.05
CA GLY A 90 22.54 -5.54 -20.36
C GLY A 90 23.18 -6.22 -19.15
N ARG A 91 22.63 -6.02 -17.94
CA ARG A 91 23.13 -6.59 -16.69
C ARG A 91 22.21 -7.71 -16.22
N THR A 92 22.76 -8.92 -16.10
CA THR A 92 22.02 -10.06 -15.53
C THR A 92 22.44 -10.27 -14.08
N ILE A 93 21.46 -10.34 -13.15
CA ILE A 93 21.71 -10.81 -11.79
C ILE A 93 21.66 -12.34 -11.81
N GLN A 94 22.78 -13.00 -11.47
CA GLN A 94 22.77 -14.45 -11.31
C GLN A 94 21.90 -14.85 -10.11
N PRO A 95 21.02 -15.86 -10.28
CA PRO A 95 20.27 -16.45 -9.18
C PRO A 95 21.22 -17.14 -8.19
N ALA A 96 20.82 -17.20 -6.93
CA ALA A 96 21.60 -17.77 -5.84
C ALA A 96 21.58 -19.29 -5.84
N ASP A 97 22.73 -19.90 -5.59
CA ASP A 97 22.82 -21.30 -5.17
C ASP A 97 22.39 -21.50 -3.71
N GLN A 98 22.44 -20.42 -2.92
CA GLN A 98 22.12 -20.39 -1.49
C GLN A 98 20.74 -19.80 -1.25
N HIS A 99 19.87 -20.54 -0.55
CA HIS A 99 18.50 -20.15 -0.24
C HIS A 99 18.33 -19.98 1.27
N LEU A 100 18.11 -18.75 1.72
CA LEU A 100 17.75 -18.45 3.10
C LEU A 100 16.22 -18.47 3.23
N ALA A 101 15.69 -19.43 3.99
CA ALA A 101 14.25 -19.64 4.11
C ALA A 101 13.58 -18.60 5.03
N THR A 102 14.35 -18.02 5.96
CA THR A 102 13.80 -17.15 7.01
C THR A 102 14.60 -15.86 7.22
N LEU A 103 14.01 -14.91 7.94
CA LEU A 103 14.72 -13.71 8.39
C LEU A 103 15.79 -14.03 9.45
N ASP A 104 15.59 -15.10 10.23
CA ASP A 104 16.58 -15.57 11.19
C ASP A 104 17.85 -16.08 10.49
N ASP A 105 17.70 -16.80 9.37
CA ASP A 105 18.84 -17.23 8.55
C ASP A 105 19.61 -16.02 7.98
N LEU A 106 18.89 -14.96 7.59
CA LEU A 106 19.50 -13.70 7.16
C LEU A 106 20.23 -13.01 8.31
N HIS A 107 19.66 -13.00 9.51
CA HIS A 107 20.29 -12.43 10.69
C HIS A 107 21.55 -13.21 11.09
N HIS A 108 21.50 -14.54 11.04
CA HIS A 108 22.64 -15.40 11.27
C HIS A 108 23.74 -15.16 10.23
N LEU A 109 23.39 -15.11 8.93
CA LEU A 109 24.33 -14.77 7.87
C LEU A 109 24.99 -13.41 8.11
N ALA A 110 24.19 -12.39 8.41
CA ALA A 110 24.70 -11.05 8.70
C ALA A 110 25.65 -11.04 9.90
N SER A 111 25.31 -11.78 10.95
CA SER A 111 26.14 -11.93 12.15
C SER A 111 27.48 -12.63 11.82
N THR A 112 27.45 -13.71 11.03
CA THR A 112 28.67 -14.42 10.59
C THR A 112 29.53 -13.57 9.64
N ALA A 113 28.93 -12.69 8.86
CA ALA A 113 29.63 -11.74 7.99
C ALA A 113 30.21 -10.54 8.75
N GLY A 114 30.02 -10.46 10.07
CA GLY A 114 30.49 -9.36 10.90
C GLY A 114 29.68 -8.06 10.75
N ALA A 115 28.47 -8.13 10.18
CA ALA A 115 27.59 -6.98 10.13
C ALA A 115 27.11 -6.64 11.55
N THR A 116 27.48 -5.47 12.05
CA THR A 116 26.93 -4.97 13.31
C THR A 116 25.50 -4.52 13.08
N ILE A 117 24.53 -5.32 13.52
CA ILE A 117 23.11 -4.95 13.49
C ILE A 117 22.82 -4.17 14.78
N PRO A 118 22.58 -2.85 14.71
CA PRO A 118 22.26 -2.08 15.91
C PRO A 118 20.91 -2.56 16.48
N ALA A 119 20.95 -3.06 17.73
CA ALA A 119 19.79 -3.66 18.40
C ALA A 119 18.69 -2.66 18.75
N GLU A 120 18.99 -1.36 18.79
CA GLU A 120 18.02 -0.31 19.11
C GLU A 120 18.19 0.91 18.19
N ILE A 121 17.15 1.21 17.42
CA ILE A 121 16.96 2.58 16.93
C ILE A 121 16.42 3.35 18.13
N LYS A 122 17.29 4.05 18.86
CA LYS A 122 16.88 4.97 19.92
C LYS A 122 15.82 5.90 19.33
N THR A 123 14.57 5.72 19.76
CA THR A 123 13.49 6.69 19.54
C THR A 123 13.91 7.96 20.25
N ALA A 124 14.31 8.97 19.49
CA ALA A 124 14.46 10.32 20.01
C ALA A 124 13.09 10.76 20.56
N SER A 125 13.06 11.07 21.86
CA SER A 125 11.92 11.65 22.57
C SER A 125 11.65 13.08 22.11
#